data_AF-A0A962AIV4-F1
#
_entry.id   AF-A0A962AIV4-F1
#
_cell.length_a   1.000
_cell.length_b   1.000
_cell.length_c   1.000
_cell.angle_alpha   90.00
_cell.angle_beta   90.00
_cell.angle_gamma   90.00
#
_symmetry.space_group_name_H-M   'P 1'
#
loop_
_entity.id
_entity.type
_entity.pdbx_description
1 polymer ?
#
loop_
_entity_poly.entity_id
_entity_poly.type
_entity_poly.pdbx_seq_one_letter_code
_entity_poly.pdbx_strand_id
1 'polypeptide(L)'
;MGDQVVKRFFLYVLAASAGLLAGPIVGAIAGIVATAVFHTSQFEGYAGYLVFTTFMPLGALVGLLAGPFLLAWRLRRRDASKR
;
A
#
# COMPACT_ATOMS: atom_id res chain seq x y z
N MET A 1 -29.62 -5.46 10.56
CA MET A 1 -28.98 -5.13 9.26
C MET A 1 -27.88 -4.08 9.38
N GLY A 2 -27.92 -3.18 10.38
CA GLY A 2 -26.90 -2.13 10.60
C GLY A 2 -25.51 -2.63 11.02
N ASP A 3 -25.41 -3.60 11.93
CA ASP A 3 -24.11 -4.00 12.52
C ASP A 3 -23.12 -4.60 11.52
N GLN A 4 -23.63 -5.34 10.51
CA GLN A 4 -22.78 -5.88 9.45
C GLN A 4 -22.20 -4.79 8.55
N VAL A 5 -22.96 -3.74 8.27
CA VAL A 5 -22.49 -2.61 7.46
C VAL A 5 -21.41 -1.86 8.21
N VAL A 6 -21.63 -1.57 9.49
CA VAL A 6 -20.65 -0.90 10.37
C VAL A 6 -19.35 -1.71 10.47
N LYS A 7 -19.45 -3.03 10.69
CA LYS A 7 -18.27 -3.90 10.75
C LYS A 7 -17.48 -3.90 9.46
N ARG A 8 -18.15 -3.99 8.30
CA ARG A 8 -17.48 -3.97 6.99
C ARG A 8 -16.82 -2.63 6.73
N PHE A 9 -17.50 -1.52 7.04
CA PHE A 9 -16.94 -0.19 6.92
C PHE A 9 -15.66 -0.04 7.75
N PHE A 10 -15.69 -0.44 9.02
CA PHE A 10 -14.51 -0.40 9.89
C PHE A 10 -13.35 -1.23 9.34
N LEU A 11 -13.62 -2.43 8.81
CA LEU A 11 -12.59 -3.27 8.20
C LEU A 11 -11.97 -2.63 6.96
N TYR A 12 -12.76 -1.94 6.13
CA TYR A 12 -12.24 -1.21 4.98
C TYR A 12 -11.36 -0.03 5.38
N VAL A 13 -11.78 0.74 6.38
CA VAL A 13 -10.96 1.83 6.94
C VAL A 13 -9.66 1.28 7.52
N LEU A 14 -9.73 0.20 8.28
CA LEU A 14 -8.54 -0.44 8.85
C LEU A 14 -7.60 -0.96 7.77
N ALA A 15 -8.13 -1.57 6.70
CA ALA A 15 -7.34 -2.04 5.57
C ALA A 15 -6.73 -0.87 4.78
N ALA A 16 -7.46 0.24 4.62
CA ALA A 16 -6.95 1.47 4.01
C ALA A 16 -5.78 2.03 4.84
N SER A 17 -5.96 2.16 6.16
CA SER A 17 -4.92 2.66 7.07
C SER A 17 -3.70 1.75 7.09
N ALA A 18 -3.89 0.43 7.17
CA ALA A 18 -2.79 -0.52 7.13
C ALA A 18 -2.03 -0.43 5.80
N GLY A 19 -2.76 -0.32 4.68
CA GLY A 19 -2.17 -0.09 3.36
C GLY A 19 -1.42 1.23 3.26
N LEU A 20 -1.97 2.32 3.81
CA LEU A 20 -1.36 3.64 3.84
C LEU A 20 -0.05 3.66 4.66
N LEU A 21 0.07 2.83 5.70
CA LEU A 21 1.28 2.72 6.51
C LEU A 21 2.32 1.77 5.92
N ALA A 22 1.88 0.66 5.33
CA ALA A 22 2.78 -0.32 4.70
C ALA A 22 3.27 0.14 3.32
N GLY A 23 2.43 0.85 2.57
CA GLY A 23 2.69 1.35 1.22
C GLY A 23 3.97 2.20 1.11
N PRO A 24 4.22 3.18 2.00
CA PRO A 24 5.44 3.97 2.04
C PRO A 24 6.70 3.13 2.18
N ILE A 25 6.65 2.06 2.98
CA ILE A 25 7.77 1.14 3.16
C ILE A 25 8.06 0.42 1.85
N VAL A 26 7.02 -0.11 1.19
CA VAL A 26 7.15 -0.75 -0.13
C VAL A 26 7.66 0.22 -1.19
N GLY A 27 7.14 1.45 -1.20
CA GLY A 27 7.57 2.52 -2.08
C GLY A 27 9.04 2.88 -1.87
N ALA A 28 9.46 3.06 -0.62
CA ALA A 28 10.86 3.33 -0.29
C ALA A 28 11.80 2.20 -0.78
N ILE A 29 11.43 0.93 -0.55
CA ILE A 29 12.19 -0.22 -1.05
C ILE A 29 12.24 -0.21 -2.58
N ALA A 30 11.11 0.05 -3.26
CA ALA A 30 11.07 0.13 -4.72
C ALA A 30 11.95 1.26 -5.26
N GLY A 31 11.95 2.43 -4.59
CA GLY A 31 12.83 3.54 -4.92
C GLY A 31 14.31 3.20 -4.73
N ILE A 32 14.67 2.52 -3.65
CA ILE A 32 16.03 2.03 -3.38
C ILE A 32 16.48 1.03 -4.47
N VAL A 33 15.59 0.11 -4.86
CA VAL A 33 15.87 -0.84 -5.94
C VAL A 33 16.03 -0.12 -7.27
N ALA A 34 15.18 0.88 -7.56
CA ALA A 34 15.29 1.67 -8.78
C ALA A 34 16.63 2.42 -8.85
N THR A 35 17.04 3.11 -7.79
CA THR A 35 18.33 3.82 -7.78
C THR A 35 19.53 2.89 -7.93
N ALA A 36 19.44 1.66 -7.41
CA ALA A 36 20.44 0.63 -7.63
C ALA A 36 20.49 0.16 -9.10
N VAL A 37 19.34 -0.07 -9.74
CA VAL A 37 19.24 -0.48 -11.16
C VAL A 37 19.74 0.61 -12.10
N PHE A 38 19.45 1.88 -11.80
CA PHE A 38 19.88 3.02 -12.62
C PHE A 38 21.30 3.51 -12.30
N HIS A 39 22.08 2.76 -11.50
CA HIS A 39 23.45 3.10 -11.10
C HIS A 39 23.61 4.49 -10.46
N THR A 40 22.55 5.05 -9.86
CA THR A 40 22.60 6.30 -9.11
C THR A 40 22.92 5.97 -7.65
N SER A 41 24.10 5.43 -7.36
CA SER A 41 24.43 4.82 -6.07
C SER A 41 24.79 5.81 -4.95
N GLN A 42 24.39 7.08 -5.07
CA GLN A 42 24.63 8.09 -4.04
C GLN A 42 23.29 8.39 -3.36
N PHE A 43 22.95 7.64 -2.31
CA PHE A 43 21.81 7.98 -1.44
C PHE A 43 21.99 9.32 -0.70
N GLU A 44 23.16 9.94 -0.85
CA GLU A 44 23.43 11.32 -0.50
C GLU A 44 22.95 12.25 -1.64
N GLY A 45 22.05 13.18 -1.31
CA GLY A 45 21.54 14.18 -2.26
C GLY A 45 20.32 13.73 -3.07
N TYR A 46 20.36 13.91 -4.39
CA TYR A 46 19.17 13.85 -5.28
C TYR A 46 18.49 12.48 -5.30
N ALA A 47 19.26 11.38 -5.27
CA ALA A 47 18.67 10.03 -5.34
C ALA A 47 17.90 9.68 -4.04
N GLY A 48 18.43 10.07 -2.87
CA GLY A 48 17.70 9.94 -1.60
C GLY A 48 16.43 10.78 -1.61
N TYR A 49 16.51 12.03 -2.08
CA TYR A 49 15.35 12.91 -2.21
C TYR A 49 14.25 12.29 -3.08
N LEU A 50 14.61 11.70 -4.23
CA LEU A 50 13.66 11.06 -5.15
C LEU A 50 12.88 9.90 -4.47
N VAL A 51 13.57 9.07 -3.68
CA VAL A 51 12.94 7.95 -2.96
C VAL A 51 11.92 8.45 -1.95
N PHE A 52 12.27 9.42 -1.12
CA PHE A 52 11.40 9.90 -0.06
C PHE A 52 10.27 10.82 -0.55
N THR A 53 10.47 11.57 -1.63
CA THR A 53 9.46 12.53 -2.11
C THR A 53 8.57 11.98 -3.21
N THR A 54 9.02 10.96 -3.94
CA THR A 54 8.25 10.40 -5.07
C THR A 54 7.81 8.99 -4.75
N PHE A 55 8.76 8.07 -4.53
CA PHE A 55 8.43 6.66 -4.37
C PHE A 55 7.68 6.35 -3.08
N MET A 56 8.06 6.99 -1.97
CA MET A 56 7.40 6.77 -0.68
C MET A 56 5.95 7.29 -0.67
N PRO A 57 5.63 8.51 -1.16
CA PRO A 57 4.24 8.95 -1.31
C PRO A 57 3.43 8.15 -2.34
N LEU A 58 4.04 7.79 -3.48
CA LEU A 58 3.39 6.90 -4.45
C LEU A 58 3.07 5.54 -3.82
N GLY A 59 4.00 4.98 -3.05
CA GLY A 59 3.78 3.77 -2.27
C GLY A 59 2.61 3.92 -1.30
N ALA A 60 2.49 5.06 -0.63
CA ALA A 60 1.36 5.37 0.24
C ALA A 60 0.02 5.38 -0.50
N LEU A 61 -0.04 6.04 -1.66
CA LEU A 61 -1.24 6.09 -2.50
C LEU A 61 -1.64 4.71 -3.00
N VAL A 62 -0.66 3.94 -3.51
CA VAL A 62 -0.89 2.57 -3.96
C VAL A 62 -1.35 1.69 -2.79
N GLY A 63 -0.71 1.81 -1.63
CA GLY A 63 -1.08 1.06 -0.43
C GLY A 63 -2.49 1.39 0.07
N LEU A 64 -2.86 2.67 0.10
CA LEU A 64 -4.19 3.14 0.50
C LEU A 64 -5.30 2.53 -0.38
N LEU A 65 -5.06 2.40 -1.68
CA LEU A 65 -6.02 1.80 -2.63
C LEU A 65 -5.98 0.27 -2.61
N ALA A 66 -4.78 -0.31 -2.56
CA ALA A 66 -4.58 -1.74 -2.61
C ALA A 66 -5.10 -2.46 -1.36
N GLY A 67 -4.97 -1.87 -0.16
CA GLY A 67 -5.43 -2.48 1.09
C GLY A 67 -6.92 -2.86 1.06
N PRO A 68 -7.83 -1.90 0.86
CA PRO A 68 -9.26 -2.15 0.73
C PRO A 68 -9.61 -3.07 -0.43
N PHE A 69 -8.91 -2.92 -1.57
CA PHE A 69 -9.11 -3.76 -2.75
C PHE A 69 -8.79 -5.23 -2.48
N LEU A 70 -7.64 -5.51 -1.87
CA LEU A 70 -7.22 -6.85 -1.48
C LEU A 70 -8.17 -7.46 -0.45
N LEU A 71 -8.63 -6.67 0.52
CA LEU A 71 -9.63 -7.11 1.49
C LEU A 71 -10.94 -7.50 0.78
N ALA A 72 -11.45 -6.65 -0.10
CA ALA A 72 -12.68 -6.91 -0.86
C ALA A 72 -12.55 -8.21 -1.69
N TRP A 73 -11.43 -8.37 -2.38
CA TRP A 73 -11.14 -9.56 -3.17
C TRP A 73 -11.07 -10.82 -2.30
N ARG A 74 -10.44 -10.75 -1.12
CA ARG A 74 -10.36 -11.87 -0.17
C ARG A 74 -11.71 -12.24 0.41
N LEU A 75 -12.54 -11.27 0.75
CA LEU A 75 -13.91 -11.49 1.23
C LEU A 75 -14.76 -12.17 0.15
N ARG A 76 -14.70 -11.67 -1.09
CA ARG A 76 -15.39 -12.26 -2.23
C ARG A 76 -14.99 -13.72 -2.47
N ARG A 77 -13.70 -14.05 -2.37
CA ARG A 77 -13.20 -15.43 -2.49
C ARG A 77 -13.67 -16.34 -1.36
N ARG A 78 -13.74 -15.83 -0.12
CA ARG A 78 -14.27 -16.61 1.00
C ARG A 78 -15.75 -16.95 0.84
N ASP A 79 -16.54 -16.01 0.32
CA ASP A 79 -17.96 -16.24 0.08
C ASP A 79 -18.18 -17.26 -1.06
N ALA A 80 -17.34 -17.24 -2.09
CA ALA A 80 -17.38 -18.22 -3.18
C ALA A 80 -17.04 -19.65 -2.73
N SER A 81 -16.17 -19.81 -1.73
CA SER A 81 -15.77 -21.13 -1.19
C SER A 81 -16.80 -21.75 -0.24
N LYS A 82 -17.82 -20.99 0.20
CA LYS A 82 -18.87 -21.45 1.12
C LYS A 82 -20.17 -21.88 0.41
N ARG A 83 -20.21 -21.80 -0.92
CA ARG A 83 -21.29 -22.33 -1.76
C ARG A 83 -20.86 -23.68 -2.30
#